data_AF-A0A350CPR0-F1
#
_entry.id   AF-A0A350CPR0-F1
#
_cell.length_a   1.000
_cell.length_b   1.000
_cell.length_c   1.000
_cell.angle_alpha   90.00
_cell.angle_beta   90.00
_cell.angle_gamma   90.00
#
_symmetry.space_group_name_H-M   'P 1'
#
loop_
_entity.id
_entity.type
_entity.pdbx_description
1 polymer ?
#
loop_
_entity_poly.entity_id
_entity_poly.type
_entity_poly.pdbx_seq_one_letter_code
_entity_poly.pdbx_strand_id
1 'polypeptide(L)'
;AQKAIEMGANAITIQGGEGGGHTGSVPTTVLLPQVVDAVKVPVVAAGGFYDGRGLLAALAFGAQGVAMGTRFLMTTDSGVPQATLERYLAVRDAD
;
A
#
# COMPACT_ATOMS: atom_id res chain seq x y z
N ALA A 1 -11.09 5.55 7.87
CA ALA A 1 -11.51 6.09 6.57
C ALA A 1 -12.62 7.13 6.69
N GLN A 2 -13.81 6.77 7.17
CA GLN A 2 -14.96 7.70 7.31
C GLN A 2 -14.62 8.99 8.07
N LYS A 3 -13.97 8.89 9.23
CA LYS A 3 -13.54 10.08 9.99
C LYS A 3 -12.58 11.01 9.22
N ALA A 4 -11.72 10.47 8.35
CA ALA A 4 -10.86 11.31 7.50
C ALA A 4 -11.67 12.09 6.46
N ILE A 5 -12.74 11.48 5.94
CA ILE A 5 -13.67 12.13 5.00
C ILE A 5 -14.50 13.20 5.73
N GLU A 6 -14.96 12.92 6.95
CA GLU A 6 -15.62 13.93 7.81
C GLU A 6 -14.72 15.15 8.07
N MET A 7 -13.40 14.94 8.11
CA MET A 7 -12.38 16.01 8.20
C MET A 7 -12.03 16.66 6.85
N GLY A 8 -12.69 16.27 5.75
CA GLY A 8 -12.55 16.90 4.43
C GLY A 8 -11.65 16.17 3.44
N ALA A 9 -11.20 14.93 3.71
CA ALA A 9 -10.39 14.17 2.76
C ALA A 9 -11.18 13.84 1.47
N ASN A 10 -10.58 14.14 0.31
CA ASN A 10 -11.18 13.87 -1.02
C ASN A 10 -10.79 12.50 -1.60
N ALA A 11 -9.85 11.80 -0.97
CA ALA A 11 -9.42 10.46 -1.31
C ALA A 11 -8.86 9.78 -0.05
N ILE A 12 -8.85 8.45 -0.05
CA ILE A 12 -8.28 7.66 1.05
C ILE A 12 -7.17 6.77 0.51
N THR A 13 -6.00 6.80 1.14
CA THR A 13 -5.02 5.72 1.01
C THR A 13 -5.18 4.79 2.20
N ILE A 14 -5.39 3.50 1.94
CA ILE A 14 -5.36 2.46 2.99
C ILE A 14 -4.03 1.75 2.95
N GLN A 15 -3.56 1.28 4.11
CA GLN A 15 -2.36 0.47 4.22
C GLN A 15 -2.71 -0.78 5.02
N GLY A 16 -2.61 -1.95 4.40
CA GLY A 16 -2.67 -3.20 5.14
C GLY A 16 -1.39 -3.45 5.93
N GLY A 17 -1.45 -4.44 6.83
CA GLY A 17 -0.34 -4.80 7.72
C GLY A 17 0.95 -5.21 7.02
N GLU A 18 0.87 -5.58 5.74
CA GLU A 18 2.00 -5.95 4.89
C GLU A 18 2.86 -4.76 4.45
N GLY A 19 2.42 -3.52 4.74
CA GLY A 19 3.22 -2.34 4.44
C GLY A 19 4.45 -2.20 5.34
N GLY A 20 5.47 -1.49 4.86
CA GLY A 20 6.62 -1.13 5.69
C GLY A 20 6.31 0.02 6.65
N GLY A 21 7.14 0.17 7.68
CA GLY A 21 7.03 1.25 8.66
C GLY A 21 5.94 1.02 9.70
N HIS A 22 5.22 2.08 10.08
CA HIS A 22 4.14 1.99 11.06
C HIS A 22 2.85 1.52 10.39
N THR A 23 2.41 0.31 10.73
CA THR A 23 1.21 -0.29 10.15
C THR A 23 0.18 -0.68 11.20
N GLY A 24 -1.05 -0.91 10.73
CA GLY A 24 -2.05 -1.65 11.48
C GLY A 24 -1.85 -3.16 11.34
N SER A 25 -2.71 -3.95 11.97
CA SER A 25 -2.64 -5.42 11.96
C SER A 25 -3.52 -6.09 10.90
N VAL A 26 -4.37 -5.34 10.19
CA VAL A 26 -5.35 -5.92 9.25
C VAL A 26 -4.70 -6.12 7.88
N PRO A 27 -4.74 -7.33 7.30
CA PRO A 27 -4.24 -7.60 5.96
C PRO A 27 -4.95 -6.76 4.89
N THR A 28 -4.24 -6.40 3.83
CA THR A 28 -4.76 -5.56 2.74
C THR A 28 -5.99 -6.19 2.09
N THR A 29 -5.99 -7.50 1.88
CA THR A 29 -7.10 -8.25 1.25
C THR A 29 -8.39 -8.25 2.09
N VAL A 30 -8.29 -7.95 3.39
CA VAL A 30 -9.44 -7.80 4.30
C VAL A 30 -9.82 -6.33 4.44
N LEU A 31 -8.84 -5.45 4.64
CA LEU A 31 -9.05 -4.02 4.89
C LEU A 31 -9.60 -3.29 3.67
N LEU A 32 -9.03 -3.56 2.49
CA LEU A 32 -9.35 -2.83 1.27
C LEU A 32 -10.83 -2.91 0.88
N PRO A 33 -11.45 -4.10 0.71
CA PRO A 33 -12.86 -4.17 0.31
C PRO A 33 -13.78 -3.51 1.34
N GLN A 34 -13.51 -3.69 2.65
CA GLN A 34 -14.30 -3.05 3.71
C GLN A 34 -14.28 -1.52 3.61
N VAL A 35 -13.11 -0.94 3.31
CA VAL A 35 -13.00 0.52 3.18
C VAL A 35 -13.65 1.01 1.90
N VAL A 36 -13.45 0.31 0.78
CA VAL A 36 -14.09 0.64 -0.51
C VAL A 36 -15.61 0.65 -0.38
N ASP A 37 -16.20 -0.35 0.28
CA ASP A 37 -17.65 -0.43 0.49
C ASP A 37 -18.18 0.69 1.42
N ALA A 38 -17.36 1.11 2.39
CA ALA A 38 -17.75 2.07 3.42
C ALA A 38 -17.66 3.55 3.00
N VAL A 39 -17.02 3.86 1.87
CA VAL A 39 -16.77 5.25 1.44
C VAL A 39 -17.13 5.48 -0.02
N LYS A 40 -17.34 6.75 -0.40
CA LYS A 40 -17.65 7.15 -1.79
C LYS A 40 -16.51 7.87 -2.50
N VAL A 41 -15.48 8.28 -1.77
CA VAL A 41 -14.29 8.91 -2.34
C VAL A 41 -13.34 7.85 -2.91
N PRO A 42 -12.47 8.19 -3.87
CA PRO A 42 -11.46 7.26 -4.39
C PRO A 42 -10.57 6.69 -3.28
N VAL A 43 -10.26 5.40 -3.39
CA VAL A 43 -9.41 4.63 -2.49
C VAL A 43 -8.16 4.14 -3.23
N VAL A 44 -6.99 4.38 -2.66
CA VAL A 44 -5.70 3.86 -3.13
C VAL A 44 -5.22 2.81 -2.14
N ALA A 45 -4.87 1.63 -2.65
CA ALA A 45 -4.40 0.53 -1.81
C ALA A 45 -2.88 0.58 -1.60
N ALA A 46 -2.41 0.32 -0.38
CA ALA A 46 -0.99 0.24 -0.03
C ALA A 46 -0.73 -0.98 0.86
N GLY A 47 0.52 -1.43 0.87
CA GLY A 47 0.95 -2.64 1.56
C GLY A 47 1.08 -3.81 0.58
N GLY A 48 2.27 -4.41 0.49
CA GLY A 48 2.53 -5.58 -0.37
C GLY A 48 2.51 -5.36 -1.89
N PHE A 49 2.10 -4.20 -2.42
CA PHE A 49 2.06 -3.96 -3.86
C PHE A 49 3.43 -3.55 -4.43
N TYR A 50 3.87 -4.22 -5.50
CA TYR A 50 5.14 -3.93 -6.17
C TYR A 50 5.14 -4.17 -7.69
N ASP A 51 4.07 -4.73 -8.26
CA ASP A 51 3.97 -5.04 -9.68
C ASP A 51 2.53 -4.95 -10.23
N GLY A 52 2.38 -5.27 -11.52
CA GLY A 52 1.08 -5.21 -12.21
C GLY A 52 0.04 -6.22 -11.72
N ARG A 53 0.45 -7.37 -11.16
CA ARG A 53 -0.50 -8.36 -10.61
C ARG A 53 -1.19 -7.79 -9.38
N GLY A 54 -0.39 -7.19 -8.50
CA GLY A 54 -0.88 -6.48 -7.32
C GLY A 54 -1.81 -5.32 -7.70
N LEU A 55 -1.43 -4.52 -8.71
CA LEU A 55 -2.30 -3.45 -9.23
C LEU A 55 -3.64 -4.01 -9.71
N LEU A 56 -3.64 -5.03 -10.56
CA LEU A 56 -4.87 -5.64 -11.07
C LEU A 56 -5.75 -6.19 -9.94
N ALA A 57 -5.16 -6.82 -8.92
CA ALA A 57 -5.90 -7.28 -7.75
C ALA A 57 -6.56 -6.13 -6.97
N ALA A 58 -5.82 -5.04 -6.72
CA ALA A 58 -6.36 -3.86 -6.04
C ALA A 58 -7.52 -3.22 -6.82
N LEU A 59 -7.37 -3.09 -8.14
CA LEU A 59 -8.43 -2.60 -9.02
C LEU A 59 -9.66 -3.52 -8.99
N ALA A 60 -9.46 -4.84 -8.96
CA ALA A 60 -10.55 -5.81 -8.84
C ALA A 60 -11.30 -5.70 -7.50
N PHE A 61 -10.61 -5.33 -6.42
CA PHE A 61 -11.23 -4.99 -5.13
C PHE A 61 -11.91 -3.61 -5.09
N GLY A 62 -11.85 -2.83 -6.18
CA GLY A 62 -12.52 -1.54 -6.30
C GLY A 62 -11.67 -0.31 -5.94
N ALA A 63 -10.35 -0.49 -5.71
CA ALA A 63 -9.43 0.63 -5.59
C ALA A 63 -9.26 1.37 -6.93
N GLN A 64 -8.80 2.62 -6.88
CA GLN A 64 -8.46 3.44 -8.05
C GLN A 64 -6.96 3.44 -8.35
N GLY A 65 -6.17 2.72 -7.55
CA GLY A 65 -4.73 2.56 -7.77
C GLY A 65 -4.03 1.93 -6.58
N VAL A 66 -2.71 1.85 -6.68
CA VAL A 66 -1.84 1.38 -5.60
C VAL A 66 -0.75 2.40 -5.27
N ALA A 67 -0.39 2.49 -3.99
CA ALA A 67 0.78 3.21 -3.52
C ALA A 67 1.87 2.21 -3.12
N MET A 68 3.10 2.45 -3.57
CA MET A 68 4.21 1.51 -3.39
C MET A 68 5.38 2.22 -2.69
N GLY A 69 5.73 1.79 -1.48
CA GLY A 69 6.90 2.30 -0.77
C GLY A 69 8.17 1.56 -1.20
N THR A 70 8.31 0.31 -0.73
CA THR A 70 9.48 -0.54 -0.96
C THR A 70 9.87 -0.64 -2.43
N ARG A 71 8.90 -0.75 -3.36
CA ARG A 71 9.22 -0.84 -4.79
C ARG A 71 9.91 0.42 -5.35
N PHE A 72 9.46 1.62 -4.94
CA PHE A 72 10.04 2.89 -5.37
C PHE A 72 11.33 3.23 -4.65
N LEU A 73 11.53 2.74 -3.42
CA LEU A 73 12.83 2.79 -2.74
C LEU A 73 13.93 2.07 -3.54
N MET A 74 13.56 1.05 -4.33
CA MET A 74 14.46 0.23 -5.16
C MET A 74 14.61 0.72 -6.61
N THR A 75 14.36 2.00 -6.90
CA THR A 75 14.64 2.59 -8.23
C THR A 75 16.02 3.26 -8.25
N THR A 76 16.56 3.51 -9.45
CA THR A 76 17.86 4.16 -9.65
C THR A 76 17.90 5.61 -9.17
N ASP A 77 16.74 6.26 -9.10
CA ASP A 77 16.61 7.67 -8.71
C ASP A 77 16.43 7.83 -7.18
N SER A 78 16.33 6.72 -6.45
CA SER A 78 16.21 6.70 -4.99
C SER A 78 17.52 7.15 -4.34
N GLY A 79 17.45 8.17 -3.49
CA GLY A 79 18.59 8.62 -2.68
C GLY A 79 18.92 7.72 -1.48
N VAL A 80 18.28 6.56 -1.36
CA VAL A 80 18.50 5.64 -0.24
C VAL A 80 19.89 5.00 -0.36
N PRO A 81 20.70 4.97 0.72
CA PRO A 81 22.04 4.40 0.66
C PRO A 81 22.05 2.96 0.17
N GLN A 82 23.05 2.62 -0.65
CA GLN A 82 23.21 1.30 -1.24
C GLN A 82 23.19 0.18 -0.19
N ALA A 83 23.84 0.38 0.97
CA ALA A 83 23.85 -0.58 2.06
C ALA A 83 22.44 -0.88 2.62
N THR A 84 21.50 0.07 2.53
CA THR A 84 20.09 -0.17 2.88
C THR A 84 19.40 -0.98 1.80
N LEU A 85 19.59 -0.65 0.52
CA LEU A 85 19.01 -1.40 -0.61
C LEU A 85 19.46 -2.86 -0.62
N GLU A 86 20.75 -3.11 -0.33
CA GLU A 86 21.32 -4.45 -0.21
C GLU A 86 20.65 -5.29 0.88
N ARG A 87 20.26 -4.66 2.00
CA ARG A 87 19.48 -5.36 3.03
C ARG A 87 18.11 -5.79 2.50
N TYR A 88 17.40 -4.92 1.80
CA TYR A 88 16.11 -5.28 1.18
C TYR A 88 16.24 -6.41 0.16
N LEU A 89 17.34 -6.47 -0.60
CA LEU A 89 17.61 -7.54 -1.56
C LEU A 89 17.97 -8.89 -0.90
N ALA A 90 18.50 -8.86 0.32
CA ALA A 90 18.90 -10.05 1.05
C ALA A 90 17.74 -10.76 1.77
N VAL A 91 16.65 -10.04 2.06
CA VAL A 91 15.46 -10.59 2.73
C VAL A 91 14.72 -11.57 1.81
N ARG A 92 14.23 -12.66 2.38
CA ARG A 92 13.33 -13.62 1.71
C ARG A 92 12.01 -13.67 2.46
N ASP A 93 10.91 -14.03 1.79
CA ASP A 93 9.54 -14.03 2.35
C ASP A 93 9.32 -14.85 3.65
N ALA A 94 10.31 -15.62 4.10
CA ALA A 94 10.25 -16.41 5.33
C ALA A 94 10.81 -15.69 6.58
N ASP A 95 11.36 -14.49 6.42
CA ASP A 95 11.93 -13.63 7.48
C ASP A 95 11.07 -12.37 7.71
#